data_AF-A0A2K5QWE9-F1
#
_entry.id   AF-A0A2K5QWE9-F1
#
_cell.length_a   1.000
_cell.length_b   1.000
_cell.length_c   1.000
_cell.angle_alpha   90.00
_cell.angle_beta   90.00
_cell.angle_gamma   90.00
#
_symmetry.space_group_name_H-M   'P 1'
#
loop_
_entity.id
_entity.type
_entity.pdbx_description
1 polymer ?
#
loop_
_entity_poly.entity_id
_entity_poly.type
_entity_poly.pdbx_seq_one_letter_code
_entity_poly.pdbx_strand_id
1 'polypeptide(L)'
;MFTLSQTSRAWFIDRARQAREERLVQKERERAAVVIQAHVRSFLCRSQLQREIRREIDDFFKADDPGSTKRSALCIFKIARKLLFLFRIKEDNERFEKLCRSILSSMDAENEPKVWYVSLACSKDLTLLWIKQIKSILWYCCEFLQQLKPEILQDSRLITLYLTMLVTFTDTSTWKILRGKGESLRPAMNHICANIMGHLNQHGFYSVLQKHFS
;
A
#
# COMPACT_ATOMS: atom_id res chain seq x y z
N MET A 1 -52.79 1.75 65.02
CA MET A 1 -52.34 2.91 64.21
C MET A 1 -50.87 2.84 63.74
N PHE A 2 -50.09 1.78 64.03
CA PHE A 2 -48.64 1.72 63.72
C PHE A 2 -48.25 0.95 62.43
N THR A 3 -49.18 0.29 61.75
CA THR A 3 -48.89 -0.56 60.57
C THR A 3 -48.73 0.22 59.27
N LEU A 4 -49.41 1.37 59.13
CA LEU A 4 -49.35 2.26 57.95
C LEU A 4 -48.00 3.00 57.80
N SER A 5 -47.29 3.26 58.90
CA SER A 5 -45.98 3.93 58.85
C SER A 5 -44.84 2.96 58.50
N GLN A 6 -44.97 1.67 58.84
CA GLN A 6 -44.00 0.64 58.46
C GLN A 6 -44.08 0.29 56.97
N THR A 7 -45.28 0.22 56.40
CA THR A 7 -45.48 0.03 54.95
C THR A 7 -45.00 1.22 54.13
N SER A 8 -45.18 2.47 54.59
CA SER A 8 -44.66 3.64 53.87
C SER A 8 -43.12 3.71 53.87
N ARG A 9 -42.49 3.31 54.98
CA ARG A 9 -41.02 3.22 55.08
C ARG A 9 -40.46 2.09 54.21
N ALA A 10 -41.08 0.91 54.21
CA ALA A 10 -40.67 -0.21 53.37
C ALA A 10 -40.80 0.13 51.87
N TRP A 11 -41.90 0.76 51.48
CA TRP A 11 -42.12 1.23 50.11
C TRP A 11 -41.10 2.29 49.69
N PHE A 12 -40.76 3.24 50.57
CA PHE A 12 -39.75 4.26 50.28
C PHE A 12 -38.35 3.65 50.08
N ILE A 13 -37.98 2.66 50.89
CA ILE A 13 -36.71 1.94 50.78
C ILE A 13 -36.67 1.14 49.47
N ASP A 14 -37.76 0.45 49.12
CA ASP A 14 -37.84 -0.34 47.89
C ASP A 14 -37.77 0.54 46.64
N ARG A 15 -38.48 1.67 46.64
CA ARG A 15 -38.38 2.68 45.57
C ARG A 15 -36.97 3.24 45.42
N ALA A 16 -36.28 3.50 46.54
CA ALA A 16 -34.89 3.96 46.53
C ALA A 16 -33.93 2.88 46.01
N ARG A 17 -34.21 1.60 46.26
CA ARG A 17 -33.46 0.46 45.74
C ARG A 17 -33.65 0.31 44.22
N GLN A 18 -34.90 0.28 43.75
CA GLN A 18 -35.22 0.21 42.31
C GLN A 18 -34.56 1.35 41.54
N ALA A 19 -34.65 2.59 42.04
CA ALA A 19 -34.00 3.73 41.40
C ALA A 19 -32.46 3.62 41.34
N ARG A 20 -31.83 2.87 42.26
CA ARG A 20 -30.39 2.59 42.19
C ARG A 20 -30.07 1.51 41.17
N GLU A 21 -30.86 0.43 41.14
CA GLU A 21 -30.71 -0.66 40.18
C GLU A 21 -30.92 -0.17 38.74
N GLU A 22 -31.94 0.67 38.50
CA GLU A 22 -32.16 1.33 37.21
C GLU A 22 -30.97 2.20 36.78
N ARG A 23 -30.38 2.98 37.71
CA ARG A 23 -29.18 3.78 37.43
C ARG A 23 -27.96 2.92 37.11
N LEU A 24 -27.82 1.75 37.72
CA LEU A 24 -26.71 0.84 37.42
C LEU A 24 -26.87 0.24 36.02
N VAL A 25 -28.05 -0.28 35.70
CA VAL A 25 -28.37 -0.82 34.36
C VAL A 25 -28.18 0.26 33.28
N GLN A 26 -28.65 1.48 33.55
CA GLN A 26 -28.48 2.60 32.63
C GLN A 26 -27.00 2.96 32.42
N LYS A 27 -26.19 2.98 33.48
CA LYS A 27 -24.73 3.20 33.37
C LYS A 27 -24.04 2.10 32.56
N GLU A 28 -24.45 0.84 32.72
CA GLU A 28 -23.91 -0.27 31.94
C GLU A 28 -24.27 -0.14 30.46
N ARG A 29 -25.54 0.19 30.16
CA ARG A 29 -25.99 0.47 28.80
C ARG A 29 -25.24 1.64 28.17
N GLU A 30 -25.06 2.73 28.90
CA GLU A 30 -24.30 3.90 28.45
C GLU A 30 -22.83 3.54 28.17
N ARG A 31 -22.18 2.77 29.05
CA ARG A 31 -20.81 2.29 28.82
C ARG A 31 -20.72 1.43 27.56
N ALA A 32 -21.63 0.47 27.39
CA ALA A 32 -21.68 -0.37 26.20
C ALA A 32 -21.91 0.48 24.94
N ALA A 33 -22.83 1.44 24.99
CA ALA A 33 -23.11 2.36 23.88
C ALA A 33 -21.87 3.19 23.51
N VAL A 34 -21.13 3.73 24.47
CA VAL A 34 -19.89 4.48 24.23
C VAL A 34 -18.85 3.61 23.53
N VAL A 35 -18.66 2.36 23.97
CA VAL A 35 -17.71 1.43 23.35
C VAL A 35 -18.13 1.12 21.91
N ILE A 36 -19.39 0.78 21.67
CA ILE A 36 -19.91 0.49 20.33
C ILE A 36 -19.74 1.71 19.42
N GLN A 37 -20.15 2.89 19.89
CA GLN A 37 -20.01 4.13 19.12
C GLN A 37 -18.56 4.45 18.77
N ALA A 38 -17.61 4.24 19.70
CA ALA A 38 -16.19 4.44 19.44
C ALA A 38 -15.69 3.50 18.32
N HIS A 39 -16.07 2.22 18.37
CA HIS A 39 -15.70 1.24 17.34
C HIS A 39 -16.29 1.61 15.98
N VAL A 40 -17.58 1.97 15.94
CA VAL A 40 -18.27 2.37 14.71
C VAL A 40 -17.63 3.64 14.12
N ARG A 41 -17.41 4.68 14.92
CA ARG A 41 -16.75 5.92 14.46
C ARG A 41 -15.35 5.63 13.90
N SER A 42 -14.59 4.79 14.60
CA SER A 42 -13.24 4.40 14.17
C SER A 42 -13.26 3.61 12.86
N PHE A 43 -14.19 2.68 12.71
CA PHE A 43 -14.40 1.94 11.47
C PHE A 43 -14.75 2.86 10.31
N LEU A 44 -15.77 3.72 10.47
CA LEU A 44 -16.21 4.66 9.44
C LEU A 44 -15.09 5.60 9.00
N CYS A 45 -14.32 6.14 9.96
CA CYS A 45 -13.18 7.01 9.67
C CYS A 45 -12.10 6.29 8.87
N ARG A 46 -11.71 5.07 9.28
CA ARG A 46 -10.73 4.27 8.52
C ARG A 46 -11.24 3.93 7.13
N SER A 47 -12.51 3.54 6.98
CA SER A 47 -13.11 3.23 5.68
C SER A 47 -13.16 4.47 4.78
N GLN A 48 -13.47 5.64 5.33
CA GLN A 48 -13.43 6.89 4.57
C GLN A 48 -12.02 7.22 4.11
N LEU A 49 -11.03 7.18 5.00
CA LEU A 49 -9.63 7.44 4.66
C LEU A 49 -9.13 6.48 3.56
N GLN A 50 -9.46 5.19 3.66
CA GLN A 50 -9.10 4.21 2.64
C GLN A 50 -9.72 4.54 1.28
N ARG A 51 -10.98 4.98 1.24
CA ARG A 51 -11.65 5.41 0.00
C ARG A 51 -11.02 6.67 -0.58
N GLU A 52 -10.68 7.64 0.25
CA GLU A 52 -10.03 8.89 -0.18
C GLU A 52 -8.66 8.61 -0.77
N ILE A 53 -7.84 7.79 -0.10
CA ILE A 53 -6.53 7.38 -0.62
C ILE A 53 -6.68 6.64 -1.96
N ARG A 54 -7.62 5.70 -2.07
CA ARG A 54 -7.87 4.98 -3.32
C ARG A 54 -8.31 5.91 -4.45
N ARG A 55 -9.17 6.88 -4.16
CA ARG A 55 -9.59 7.91 -5.11
C ARG A 55 -8.40 8.74 -5.60
N GLU A 56 -7.53 9.20 -4.69
CA GLU A 56 -6.34 9.96 -5.07
C GLU A 56 -5.39 9.15 -5.97
N ILE A 57 -5.23 7.86 -5.70
CA ILE A 57 -4.45 6.95 -6.56
C ILE A 57 -5.10 6.84 -7.94
N ASP A 58 -6.41 6.64 -7.99
CA ASP A 58 -7.15 6.50 -9.24
C ASP A 58 -7.08 7.79 -10.08
N ASP A 59 -7.26 8.94 -9.44
CA ASP A 59 -7.20 10.24 -10.11
C ASP A 59 -5.79 10.57 -10.58
N PHE A 60 -4.76 10.17 -9.81
CA PHE A 60 -3.38 10.27 -10.26
C PHE A 60 -3.18 9.52 -11.57
N PHE A 61 -3.69 8.28 -11.69
CA PHE A 61 -3.55 7.48 -12.91
C PHE A 61 -4.48 7.89 -14.07
N LYS A 62 -5.62 8.52 -13.80
CA LYS A 62 -6.49 9.07 -14.85
C LYS A 62 -5.87 10.24 -15.60
N ALA A 63 -5.02 11.02 -14.94
CA ALA A 63 -4.37 12.20 -15.52
C ALA A 63 -3.28 11.88 -16.57
N ASP A 64 -3.34 10.71 -17.24
CA ASP A 64 -2.45 10.31 -18.35
C ASP A 64 -2.96 10.79 -19.73
N ASP A 65 -3.83 11.80 -19.76
CA ASP A 65 -4.25 12.45 -21.01
C ASP A 65 -3.04 12.99 -21.81
N PRO A 66 -3.11 13.00 -23.16
CA PRO A 66 -1.99 13.36 -24.06
C PRO A 66 -1.54 14.84 -24.02
N GLY A 67 -1.75 15.54 -22.90
CA GLY A 67 -1.21 16.87 -22.60
C GLY A 67 -0.74 17.05 -21.15
N SER A 68 -0.69 15.97 -20.35
CA SER A 68 -0.31 16.01 -18.94
C SER A 68 1.22 16.15 -18.76
N THR A 69 1.64 17.06 -17.87
CA THR A 69 3.05 17.24 -17.50
C THR A 69 3.65 15.92 -17.01
N LYS A 70 4.82 15.53 -17.54
CA LYS A 70 5.56 14.33 -17.12
C LYS A 70 5.60 14.21 -15.59
N ARG A 71 5.12 13.09 -15.07
CA ARG A 71 5.06 12.84 -13.61
C ARG A 71 6.46 12.71 -13.04
N SER A 72 6.79 13.52 -12.03
CA SER A 72 8.09 13.40 -11.34
C SER A 72 8.24 12.06 -10.63
N ALA A 73 9.48 11.59 -10.48
CA ALA A 73 9.82 10.40 -9.70
C ALA A 73 9.22 10.45 -8.29
N LEU A 74 9.26 11.62 -7.64
CA LEU A 74 8.74 11.83 -6.29
C LEU A 74 7.21 11.67 -6.22
N CYS A 75 6.48 12.13 -7.24
CA CYS A 75 5.03 11.93 -7.30
C CYS A 75 4.68 10.45 -7.41
N ILE A 76 5.35 9.72 -8.32
CA ILE A 76 5.16 8.27 -8.49
C ILE A 76 5.47 7.55 -7.17
N PHE A 77 6.56 7.91 -6.49
CA PHE A 77 6.95 7.34 -5.21
C PHE A 77 5.89 7.55 -4.11
N LYS A 78 5.34 8.76 -4.00
CA LYS A 78 4.28 9.07 -3.02
C LYS A 78 3.02 8.24 -3.28
N ILE A 79 2.60 8.11 -4.53
CA ILE A 79 1.44 7.30 -4.92
C ILE A 79 1.69 5.83 -4.68
N ALA A 80 2.86 5.32 -5.06
CA ALA A 80 3.27 3.95 -4.78
C ALA A 80 3.21 3.64 -3.28
N ARG A 81 3.65 4.57 -2.41
CA ARG A 81 3.58 4.37 -0.95
C ARG A 81 2.14 4.26 -0.46
N LYS A 82 1.26 5.11 -0.97
CA LYS A 82 -0.17 5.09 -0.64
C LYS A 82 -0.82 3.77 -1.07
N LEU A 83 -0.53 3.32 -2.30
CA LEU A 83 -1.03 2.05 -2.81
C LEU A 83 -0.52 0.88 -1.96
N LEU A 84 0.79 0.78 -1.73
CA LEU A 84 1.41 -0.30 -0.97
C LEU A 84 0.93 -0.34 0.49
N PHE A 85 0.56 0.80 1.08
CA PHE A 85 0.03 0.86 2.44
C PHE A 85 -1.36 0.20 2.57
N LEU A 86 -2.19 0.26 1.53
CA LEU A 86 -3.55 -0.29 1.53
C LEU A 86 -3.71 -1.51 0.60
N PHE A 87 -2.59 -2.03 0.08
CA PHE A 87 -2.59 -2.93 -1.05
C PHE A 87 -3.32 -4.24 -0.75
N ARG A 88 -4.22 -4.62 -1.65
CA ARG A 88 -4.90 -5.90 -1.62
C ARG A 88 -4.80 -6.54 -3.00
N ILE A 89 -4.04 -7.63 -3.09
CA ILE A 89 -3.72 -8.29 -4.36
C ILE A 89 -4.95 -8.61 -5.22
N LYS A 90 -6.07 -8.97 -4.59
CA LYS A 90 -7.33 -9.29 -5.28
C LYS A 90 -8.12 -8.07 -5.78
N GLU A 91 -7.90 -6.90 -5.20
CA GLU A 91 -8.67 -5.67 -5.49
C GLU A 91 -7.86 -4.63 -6.27
N ASP A 92 -6.53 -4.72 -6.24
CA ASP A 92 -5.61 -3.68 -6.68
C ASP A 92 -4.74 -4.07 -7.88
N ASN A 93 -5.06 -5.17 -8.57
CA ASN A 93 -4.34 -5.63 -9.76
C ASN A 93 -4.20 -4.53 -10.83
N GLU A 94 -5.30 -3.84 -11.19
CA GLU A 94 -5.29 -2.79 -12.20
C GLU A 94 -4.47 -1.56 -11.76
N ARG A 95 -4.60 -1.15 -10.48
CA ARG A 95 -3.81 -0.04 -9.92
C ARG A 95 -2.32 -0.38 -9.89
N PHE A 96 -1.99 -1.63 -9.57
CA PHE A 96 -0.61 -2.11 -9.56
C PHE A 96 0.00 -2.14 -10.95
N GLU A 97 -0.77 -2.60 -11.94
CA GLU A 97 -0.37 -2.54 -13.35
C GLU A 97 -0.05 -1.10 -13.78
N LYS A 98 -0.97 -0.15 -13.52
CA LYS A 98 -0.78 1.28 -13.83
C LYS A 98 0.42 1.88 -13.11
N LEU A 99 0.69 1.45 -11.87
CA LEU A 99 1.89 1.83 -11.14
C LEU A 99 3.16 1.35 -11.84
N CYS A 100 3.22 0.06 -12.20
CA CYS A 100 4.38 -0.51 -12.89
C CYS A 100 4.64 0.18 -14.23
N ARG A 101 3.58 0.41 -15.03
CA ARG A 101 3.68 1.16 -16.29
C ARG A 101 4.19 2.58 -16.08
N SER A 102 3.70 3.28 -15.06
CA SER A 102 4.16 4.63 -14.70
C SER A 102 5.64 4.66 -14.31
N ILE A 103 6.09 3.68 -13.53
CA ILE A 103 7.50 3.55 -13.13
C ILE A 103 8.38 3.30 -14.37
N LEU A 104 8.05 2.33 -15.22
CA LEU A 104 8.85 2.03 -16.42
C LEU A 104 8.86 3.20 -17.41
N SER A 105 7.70 3.81 -17.66
CA SER A 105 7.59 5.00 -18.51
C SER A 105 8.49 6.13 -18.01
N SER A 106 8.57 6.31 -16.67
CA SER A 106 9.50 7.28 -16.10
C SER A 106 10.96 6.92 -16.37
N MET A 107 11.34 5.65 -16.45
CA MET A 107 12.72 5.22 -16.75
C MET A 107 13.09 5.44 -18.23
N ASP A 108 12.10 5.42 -19.11
CA ASP A 108 12.29 5.63 -20.55
C ASP A 108 12.31 7.11 -20.95
N ALA A 109 11.80 8.02 -20.12
CA ALA A 109 11.74 9.45 -20.39
C ALA A 109 13.11 10.02 -20.84
N GLU A 110 13.12 10.77 -21.93
CA GLU A 110 14.34 11.37 -22.46
C GLU A 110 14.81 12.57 -21.66
N ASN A 111 16.13 12.68 -21.48
CA ASN A 111 16.88 13.87 -21.07
C ASN A 111 16.45 14.59 -19.78
N GLU A 112 15.74 13.92 -18.87
CA GLU A 112 15.33 14.48 -17.58
C GLU A 112 15.64 13.53 -16.40
N PRO A 113 16.88 13.53 -15.87
CA PRO A 113 17.28 12.62 -14.80
C PRO A 113 16.43 12.70 -13.53
N LYS A 114 15.79 13.84 -13.25
CA LYS A 114 14.91 14.04 -12.09
C LYS A 114 13.54 13.35 -12.23
N VAL A 115 13.18 12.95 -13.45
CA VAL A 115 11.92 12.24 -13.74
C VAL A 115 12.09 10.74 -13.57
N TRP A 116 13.30 10.23 -13.82
CA TRP A 116 13.61 8.81 -13.68
C TRP A 116 13.39 8.34 -12.25
N TYR A 117 12.55 7.32 -12.09
CA TYR A 117 12.20 6.80 -10.76
C TYR A 117 13.42 6.37 -9.94
N VAL A 118 14.47 5.86 -10.61
CA VAL A 118 15.73 5.46 -9.97
C VAL A 118 16.52 6.63 -9.38
N SER A 119 16.27 7.87 -9.79
CA SER A 119 16.95 9.05 -9.22
C SER A 119 16.75 9.18 -7.71
N LEU A 120 15.66 8.62 -7.18
CA LEU A 120 15.38 8.58 -5.74
C LEU A 120 16.36 7.68 -4.98
N ALA A 121 16.98 6.69 -5.63
CA ALA A 121 18.03 5.86 -5.03
C ALA A 121 19.30 6.67 -4.73
N CYS A 122 19.50 7.81 -5.40
CA CYS A 122 20.63 8.71 -5.17
C CYS A 122 20.37 9.75 -4.06
N SER A 123 19.14 9.82 -3.51
CA SER A 123 18.76 10.80 -2.49
C SER A 123 19.00 10.26 -1.09
N LYS A 124 19.86 10.92 -0.30
CA LYS A 124 20.19 10.53 1.08
C LYS A 124 18.97 10.27 1.96
N ASP A 125 17.90 11.05 1.79
CA ASP A 125 16.68 10.94 2.61
C ASP A 125 15.73 9.84 2.12
N LEU A 126 15.78 9.49 0.83
CA LEU A 126 14.81 8.61 0.19
C LEU A 126 15.37 7.23 -0.16
N THR A 127 16.69 7.05 -0.27
CA THR A 127 17.31 5.78 -0.73
C THR A 127 16.77 4.58 0.03
N LEU A 128 16.75 4.61 1.37
CA LEU A 128 16.29 3.46 2.16
C LEU A 128 14.79 3.16 1.96
N LEU A 129 13.97 4.21 1.91
CA LEU A 129 12.53 4.08 1.69
C LEU A 129 12.24 3.58 0.27
N TRP A 130 13.03 4.02 -0.71
CA TRP A 130 12.98 3.59 -2.10
C TRP A 130 13.37 2.12 -2.25
N ILE A 131 14.47 1.68 -1.62
CA ILE A 131 14.89 0.26 -1.63
C ILE A 131 13.78 -0.61 -1.04
N LYS A 132 13.19 -0.23 0.10
CA LYS A 132 12.07 -0.95 0.71
C LYS A 132 10.87 -1.02 -0.24
N GLN A 133 10.52 0.09 -0.87
CA GLN A 133 9.41 0.17 -1.81
C GLN A 133 9.64 -0.72 -3.04
N ILE A 134 10.82 -0.67 -3.67
CA ILE A 134 11.16 -1.50 -4.83
C ILE A 134 11.12 -2.99 -4.46
N LYS A 135 11.66 -3.39 -3.32
CA LYS A 135 11.57 -4.79 -2.86
C LYS A 135 10.12 -5.27 -2.78
N SER A 136 9.23 -4.47 -2.19
CA SER A 136 7.80 -4.81 -2.12
C SER A 136 7.15 -4.86 -3.50
N ILE A 137 7.42 -3.88 -4.37
CA ILE A 137 6.86 -3.86 -5.73
C ILE A 137 7.32 -5.09 -6.52
N LEU A 138 8.61 -5.38 -6.54
CA LEU A 138 9.14 -6.54 -7.27
C LEU A 138 8.64 -7.87 -6.70
N TRP A 139 8.44 -7.95 -5.39
CA TRP A 139 7.80 -9.12 -4.80
C TRP A 139 6.36 -9.30 -5.29
N TYR A 140 5.56 -8.23 -5.32
CA TYR A 140 4.22 -8.29 -5.90
C TYR A 140 4.24 -8.66 -7.39
N CYS A 141 5.22 -8.18 -8.17
CA CYS A 141 5.43 -8.65 -9.55
C CYS A 141 5.60 -10.18 -9.58
N CYS A 142 6.35 -10.77 -8.66
CA CYS A 142 6.51 -12.22 -8.56
C CYS A 142 5.20 -12.93 -8.18
N GLU A 143 4.45 -12.40 -7.21
CA GLU A 143 3.17 -12.98 -6.79
C GLU A 143 2.12 -12.94 -7.92
N PHE A 144 2.10 -11.86 -8.72
CA PHE A 144 1.24 -11.80 -9.90
C PHE A 144 1.70 -12.74 -11.00
N LEU A 145 3.01 -12.82 -11.26
CA LEU A 145 3.54 -13.78 -12.24
C LEU A 145 3.04 -15.19 -11.93
N GLN A 146 3.08 -15.65 -10.68
CA GLN A 146 2.58 -16.99 -10.31
C GLN A 146 1.12 -17.29 -10.70
N GLN A 147 0.30 -16.26 -10.93
CA GLN A 147 -1.12 -16.38 -11.23
C GLN A 147 -1.44 -16.26 -12.73
N LEU A 148 -0.50 -15.76 -13.53
CA LEU A 148 -0.68 -15.48 -14.95
C LEU A 148 -0.34 -16.69 -15.82
N LYS A 149 -1.03 -16.82 -16.95
CA LYS A 149 -0.84 -17.91 -17.92
C LYS A 149 -0.34 -17.38 -19.26
N PRO A 150 0.81 -17.85 -19.78
CA PRO A 150 1.40 -17.30 -20.99
C PRO A 150 0.54 -17.50 -22.25
N GLU A 151 -0.35 -18.49 -22.27
CA GLU A 151 -1.26 -18.77 -23.40
C GLU A 151 -2.38 -17.73 -23.53
N ILE A 152 -2.66 -16.97 -22.46
CA ILE A 152 -3.66 -15.91 -22.46
C ILE A 152 -2.98 -14.61 -22.90
N LEU A 153 -3.45 -14.03 -24.01
CA LEU A 153 -2.84 -12.82 -24.59
C LEU A 153 -2.73 -11.64 -23.60
N GLN A 154 -3.76 -11.43 -22.77
CA GLN A 154 -3.75 -10.37 -21.76
C GLN A 154 -2.68 -10.63 -20.69
N ASP A 155 -2.63 -11.86 -20.18
CA ASP A 155 -1.63 -12.29 -19.20
C ASP A 155 -0.21 -12.22 -19.76
N SER A 156 0.01 -12.59 -21.02
CA SER A 156 1.31 -12.45 -21.71
C SER A 156 1.84 -11.01 -21.68
N ARG A 157 0.97 -10.01 -21.85
CA ARG A 157 1.33 -8.59 -21.73
C ARG A 157 1.71 -8.22 -20.29
N LEU A 158 0.99 -8.75 -19.30
CA LEU A 158 1.28 -8.53 -17.88
C LEU A 158 2.57 -9.23 -17.44
N ILE A 159 2.81 -10.44 -17.93
CA ILE A 159 4.07 -11.18 -17.73
C ILE A 159 5.24 -10.34 -18.24
N THR A 160 5.15 -9.82 -19.47
CA THR A 160 6.17 -8.94 -20.04
C THR A 160 6.40 -7.69 -19.20
N LEU A 161 5.32 -7.06 -18.70
CA LEU A 161 5.40 -5.89 -17.83
C LEU A 161 6.15 -6.20 -16.53
N TYR A 162 5.78 -7.29 -15.85
CA TYR A 162 6.36 -7.66 -14.55
C TYR A 162 7.79 -8.18 -14.68
N LEU A 163 8.12 -8.91 -15.74
CA LEU A 163 9.50 -9.30 -16.05
C LEU A 163 10.36 -8.08 -16.36
N THR A 164 9.85 -7.12 -17.14
CA THR A 164 10.58 -5.87 -17.39
C THR A 164 10.84 -5.12 -16.08
N MET A 165 9.86 -5.01 -15.18
CA MET A 165 10.06 -4.41 -13.84
C MET A 165 11.20 -5.11 -13.07
N LEU A 166 11.20 -6.44 -13.04
CA LEU A 166 12.24 -7.22 -12.38
C LEU A 166 13.61 -6.91 -12.96
N VAL A 167 13.78 -7.09 -14.27
CA VAL A 167 15.06 -6.85 -14.96
C VAL A 167 15.53 -5.41 -14.75
N THR A 168 14.65 -4.42 -14.93
CA THR A 168 14.99 -3.00 -14.75
C THR A 168 15.52 -2.72 -13.36
N PHE A 169 14.98 -3.29 -12.28
CA PHE A 169 15.42 -2.96 -10.92
C PHE A 169 16.40 -3.95 -10.29
N THR A 170 16.73 -5.04 -10.98
CA THR A 170 17.80 -5.97 -10.59
C THR A 170 19.07 -5.86 -11.41
N ASP A 171 19.07 -5.09 -12.49
CA ASP A 171 20.26 -4.81 -13.30
C ASP A 171 20.37 -3.32 -13.64
N THR A 172 21.55 -2.75 -13.35
CA THR A 172 21.86 -1.34 -13.60
C THR A 172 22.18 -1.02 -15.05
N SER A 173 22.34 -2.03 -15.92
CA SER A 173 22.66 -1.85 -17.35
C SER A 173 21.64 -0.97 -18.09
N THR A 174 20.37 -1.04 -17.67
CA THR A 174 19.26 -0.28 -18.26
C THR A 174 19.16 1.17 -17.74
N TRP A 175 19.91 1.53 -16.70
CA TRP A 175 19.75 2.83 -16.03
C TRP A 175 20.51 3.94 -16.75
N LYS A 176 19.78 4.78 -17.46
CA LYS A 176 20.33 5.95 -18.16
C LYS A 176 21.10 6.90 -17.22
N ILE A 177 20.73 6.97 -15.93
CA ILE A 177 21.39 7.80 -14.91
C ILE A 177 22.85 7.44 -14.65
N LEU A 178 23.25 6.21 -14.96
CA LEU A 178 24.60 5.73 -14.73
C LEU A 178 25.53 5.97 -15.91
N ARG A 179 25.04 6.50 -17.03
CA ARG A 179 25.89 6.83 -18.18
C ARG A 179 26.67 8.12 -17.92
N GLY A 180 27.88 8.22 -18.48
CA GLY A 180 28.72 9.42 -18.39
C GLY A 180 29.14 9.74 -16.95
N LYS A 181 28.72 10.90 -16.42
CA LYS A 181 29.09 11.35 -15.06
C LYS A 181 28.55 10.44 -13.95
N GLY A 182 27.51 9.65 -14.22
CA GLY A 182 26.92 8.73 -13.26
C GLY A 182 27.66 7.40 -13.10
N GLU A 183 28.68 7.11 -13.94
CA GLU A 183 29.40 5.83 -13.91
C GLU A 183 30.09 5.56 -12.57
N SER A 184 30.53 6.62 -11.88
CA SER A 184 31.14 6.51 -10.54
C SER A 184 30.16 5.96 -9.49
N LEU A 185 28.85 6.08 -9.71
CA LEU A 185 27.82 5.56 -8.81
C LEU A 185 27.48 4.08 -9.10
N ARG A 186 27.94 3.52 -10.22
CA ARG A 186 27.61 2.16 -10.65
C ARG A 186 27.94 1.09 -9.60
N PRO A 187 29.09 1.11 -8.90
CA PRO A 187 29.37 0.10 -7.87
C PRO A 187 28.34 0.12 -6.73
N ALA A 188 27.96 1.32 -6.25
CA ALA A 188 26.96 1.47 -5.20
C ALA A 188 25.57 1.01 -5.66
N MET A 189 25.19 1.34 -6.90
CA MET A 189 23.93 0.91 -7.48
C MET A 189 23.86 -0.60 -7.72
N ASN A 190 24.96 -1.22 -8.16
CA ASN A 190 25.06 -2.67 -8.28
C ASN A 190 24.89 -3.36 -6.92
N HIS A 191 25.45 -2.80 -5.85
CA HIS A 191 25.23 -3.31 -4.50
C HIS A 191 23.75 -3.22 -4.09
N ILE A 192 23.05 -2.14 -4.46
CA ILE A 192 21.61 -2.02 -4.24
C ILE A 192 20.83 -3.09 -5.02
N CYS A 193 21.14 -3.29 -6.31
CA CYS A 193 20.52 -4.35 -7.11
C CYS A 193 20.79 -5.75 -6.54
N ALA A 194 22.02 -6.03 -6.09
CA ALA A 194 22.35 -7.29 -5.42
C ALA A 194 21.55 -7.48 -4.12
N ASN A 195 21.35 -6.42 -3.35
CA ASN A 195 20.54 -6.46 -2.13
C ASN A 195 19.04 -6.70 -2.41
N ILE A 196 18.52 -6.13 -3.50
CA ILE A 196 17.15 -6.36 -3.98
C ILE A 196 17.01 -7.81 -4.47
N MET A 197 17.93 -8.27 -5.30
CA MET A 197 17.96 -9.66 -5.80
C MET A 197 18.06 -10.67 -4.66
N GLY A 198 18.95 -10.43 -3.69
CA GLY A 198 19.08 -11.28 -2.50
C GLY A 198 17.79 -11.38 -1.69
N HIS A 199 17.06 -10.26 -1.54
CA HIS A 199 15.75 -10.26 -0.90
C HIS A 199 14.72 -11.10 -1.69
N LEU A 200 14.66 -10.95 -3.01
CA LEU A 200 13.76 -11.73 -3.86
C LEU A 200 14.07 -13.23 -3.77
N ASN A 201 15.35 -13.60 -3.83
CA ASN A 201 15.80 -14.99 -3.72
C ASN A 201 15.39 -15.63 -2.40
N GLN A 202 15.52 -14.92 -1.28
CA GLN A 202 15.08 -15.39 0.04
C GLN A 202 13.57 -15.65 0.12
N HIS A 203 12.78 -14.97 -0.71
CA HIS A 203 11.33 -15.14 -0.77
C HIS A 203 10.88 -16.13 -1.86
N GLY A 204 11.81 -16.81 -2.55
CA GLY A 204 11.48 -17.85 -3.51
C GLY A 204 11.39 -17.39 -4.97
N PHE A 205 12.08 -16.30 -5.34
CA PHE A 205 12.10 -15.80 -6.72
C PHE A 205 12.34 -16.87 -7.81
N TYR A 206 13.31 -17.76 -7.61
CA TYR A 206 13.63 -18.79 -8.61
C TYR A 206 12.50 -19.79 -8.84
N SER A 207 11.72 -20.15 -7.81
CA SER A 207 10.59 -21.05 -7.99
C SER A 207 9.45 -20.41 -8.78
N VAL A 208 9.33 -19.07 -8.70
CA VAL A 208 8.41 -18.29 -9.53
C VAL A 208 8.84 -18.32 -10.99
N LEU A 209 10.11 -18.01 -11.26
CA LEU A 209 10.62 -17.98 -12.64
C LEU A 209 10.57 -19.36 -13.30
N GLN A 210 10.93 -20.43 -12.57
CA GLN A 210 10.96 -21.79 -13.12
C GLN A 210 9.61 -22.17 -13.74
N LYS A 211 8.48 -21.80 -13.12
CA LYS A 211 7.13 -22.10 -13.63
C LYS A 211 6.76 -21.42 -14.95
N HIS A 212 7.44 -20.33 -15.30
CA HIS A 212 7.16 -19.56 -16.53
C HIS A 212 8.07 -19.91 -17.69
N PHE A 213 9.20 -20.55 -17.43
CA PHE A 213 10.20 -20.92 -18.44
C PHE A 213 10.37 -22.44 -18.61
N SER A 214 9.56 -23.25 -17.91
CA SER A 214 9.45 -24.70 -18.05
C SER A 214 8.25 -25.09 -18.92
#